data_AF-A0A101SDG2-F1
#
_entry.id   AF-A0A101SDG2-F1
#
_cell.length_a   1.000
_cell.length_b   1.000
_cell.length_c   1.000
_cell.angle_alpha   90.00
_cell.angle_beta   90.00
_cell.angle_gamma   90.00
#
_symmetry.space_group_name_H-M   'P 1'
#
loop_
_entity.id
_entity.type
_entity.pdbx_description
1 polymer ?
#
loop_
_entity_poly.entity_id
_entity_poly.type
_entity_poly.pdbx_seq_one_letter_code
_entity_poly.pdbx_strand_id
1 'polypeptide(L)'
;MAPRPLKAALTLAAAAALSLSAVPAQAADPAPSVWTDLTPTYTATGAYGYAPLAVADGFVPSPCVPGMGYHYVNADNVGETDPERPAALLYDDGPHGRRLLGVEWIVPAGSGVTRPTMFGQEFQGPADVPGVGSSYTLHAWIYRTNPSGLFNPTDPDVTCAPASAPSTAPEPSWLADIDWTDLVT
;
A
#
# COMPACT_ATOMS: atom_id res chain seq x y z
N MET A 1 -19.02 73.62 -43.66
CA MET A 1 -18.91 72.15 -43.42
C MET A 1 -17.80 71.93 -42.44
N ALA A 2 -18.12 71.55 -41.20
CA ALA A 2 -17.16 71.38 -40.11
C ALA A 2 -16.78 69.90 -39.95
N PRO A 3 -15.50 69.52 -39.72
CA PRO A 3 -15.16 68.18 -39.28
C PRO A 3 -15.25 68.10 -37.74
N ARG A 4 -15.95 67.08 -37.24
CA ARG A 4 -16.04 66.76 -35.80
C ARG A 4 -14.77 66.01 -35.35
N PRO A 5 -14.19 66.31 -34.17
CA PRO A 5 -13.08 65.54 -33.63
C PRO A 5 -13.53 64.20 -33.02
N LEU A 6 -12.66 63.20 -33.21
CA LEU A 6 -12.79 61.79 -32.84
C LEU A 6 -12.97 61.56 -31.33
N LYS A 7 -13.89 60.68 -30.95
CA LYS A 7 -13.96 60.10 -29.60
C LYS A 7 -12.93 58.97 -29.51
N ALA A 8 -11.91 59.14 -28.67
CA ALA A 8 -11.04 58.04 -28.26
C ALA A 8 -11.82 57.12 -27.32
N ALA A 9 -12.05 55.87 -27.72
CA ALA A 9 -12.53 54.82 -26.83
C ALA A 9 -11.31 54.03 -26.35
N LEU A 10 -10.97 54.15 -25.07
CA LEU A 10 -10.01 53.29 -24.39
C LEU A 10 -10.68 51.92 -24.18
N THR A 11 -10.28 50.90 -24.93
CA THR A 11 -10.64 49.51 -24.63
C THR A 11 -9.64 48.94 -23.63
N LEU A 12 -10.07 48.77 -22.38
CA LEU A 12 -9.36 47.96 -21.39
C LEU A 12 -9.47 46.48 -21.81
N ALA A 13 -8.38 45.90 -22.31
CA ALA A 13 -8.29 44.46 -22.50
C ALA A 13 -7.90 43.79 -21.17
N ALA A 14 -8.85 43.20 -20.47
CA ALA A 14 -8.57 42.36 -19.31
C ALA A 14 -8.08 40.98 -19.78
N ALA A 15 -6.77 40.75 -19.72
CA ALA A 15 -6.20 39.42 -19.93
C ALA A 15 -6.46 38.57 -18.66
N ALA A 16 -7.45 37.69 -18.72
CA ALA A 16 -7.65 36.67 -17.69
C ALA A 16 -6.61 35.56 -17.89
N ALA A 17 -5.59 35.52 -17.03
CA ALA A 17 -4.68 34.38 -16.95
C ALA A 17 -5.43 33.20 -16.31
N LEU A 18 -5.73 32.18 -17.12
CA LEU A 18 -6.23 30.89 -16.63
C LEU A 18 -5.07 30.14 -15.98
N SER A 19 -5.01 30.17 -14.65
CA SER A 19 -4.14 29.30 -13.87
C SER A 19 -4.64 27.86 -14.04
N LEU A 20 -3.92 27.02 -14.81
CA LEU A 20 -4.15 25.57 -14.79
C LEU A 20 -3.69 25.04 -13.43
N SER A 21 -4.62 24.86 -12.50
CA SER A 21 -4.40 24.01 -11.33
C SER A 21 -4.28 22.56 -11.84
N ALA A 22 -3.06 22.02 -11.80
CA ALA A 22 -2.83 20.60 -12.06
C ALA A 22 -3.53 19.78 -10.96
N VAL A 23 -4.70 19.24 -11.27
CA VAL A 23 -5.33 18.21 -10.44
C VAL A 23 -4.43 16.97 -10.54
N PRO A 24 -4.00 16.37 -9.42
CA PRO A 24 -3.23 15.12 -9.48
C PRO A 24 -4.05 14.07 -10.25
N ALA A 25 -3.41 13.44 -11.23
CA ALA A 25 -4.04 12.38 -12.01
C ALA A 25 -4.35 11.21 -11.07
N GLN A 26 -5.63 10.98 -10.80
CA GLN A 26 -6.08 9.81 -10.06
C GLN A 26 -5.94 8.58 -10.98
N ALA A 27 -5.53 7.45 -10.42
CA ALA A 27 -5.50 6.22 -11.19
C ALA A 27 -6.90 5.85 -11.68
N ALA A 28 -7.00 5.29 -12.88
CA ALA A 28 -8.25 4.74 -13.38
C ALA A 28 -8.64 3.51 -12.54
N ASP A 29 -9.95 3.31 -12.35
CA ASP A 29 -10.44 2.12 -11.67
C ASP A 29 -10.04 0.85 -12.46
N PRO A 30 -9.64 -0.22 -11.75
CA PRO A 30 -9.31 -1.49 -12.40
C PRO A 30 -10.55 -2.07 -13.10
N ALA A 31 -10.33 -2.83 -14.18
CA ALA A 31 -11.40 -3.56 -14.82
C ALA A 31 -12.11 -4.48 -13.80
N PRO A 32 -13.45 -4.63 -13.84
CA PRO A 32 -14.17 -5.42 -12.84
C PRO A 32 -13.69 -6.87 -12.69
N SER A 33 -13.15 -7.47 -13.76
CA SER A 33 -12.61 -8.84 -13.74
C SER A 33 -11.42 -9.00 -12.78
N VAL A 34 -10.65 -7.94 -12.54
CA VAL A 34 -9.50 -7.97 -11.62
C VAL A 34 -9.94 -8.38 -10.21
N TRP A 35 -11.10 -7.92 -9.75
CA TRP A 35 -11.63 -8.27 -8.44
C TRP A 35 -12.08 -9.74 -8.36
N THR A 36 -12.56 -10.30 -9.47
CA THR A 36 -12.80 -11.75 -9.56
C THR A 36 -11.49 -12.51 -9.41
N ASP A 37 -10.43 -12.08 -10.10
CA ASP A 37 -9.13 -12.76 -10.06
C ASP A 37 -8.45 -12.64 -8.69
N LEU A 38 -8.71 -11.56 -7.93
CA LEU A 38 -8.21 -11.33 -6.57
C LEU A 38 -9.05 -11.99 -5.47
N THR A 39 -10.19 -12.60 -5.81
CA THR A 39 -11.06 -13.27 -4.82
C THR A 39 -10.34 -14.37 -4.03
N PRO A 40 -9.51 -15.24 -4.65
CA PRO A 40 -8.71 -16.23 -3.91
C PRO A 40 -7.76 -15.57 -2.91
N THR A 41 -7.07 -14.49 -3.32
CA THR A 41 -6.15 -13.73 -2.46
C THR A 41 -6.86 -13.14 -1.26
N TYR A 42 -8.00 -12.49 -1.48
CA TYR A 42 -8.81 -11.90 -0.41
C TYR A 42 -9.29 -12.96 0.59
N THR A 43 -9.68 -14.13 0.08
CA THR A 43 -10.15 -15.27 0.90
C THR A 43 -9.02 -15.86 1.73
N ALA A 44 -7.85 -16.08 1.12
CA ALA A 44 -6.68 -16.66 1.79
C ALA A 44 -6.10 -15.76 2.88
N THR A 45 -6.15 -14.43 2.68
CA THR A 45 -5.45 -13.48 3.57
C THR A 45 -6.35 -12.72 4.54
N GLY A 46 -7.68 -12.85 4.43
CA GLY A 46 -8.63 -12.08 5.24
C GLY A 46 -8.48 -12.30 6.76
N ALA A 47 -8.10 -13.51 7.19
CA ALA A 47 -7.84 -13.81 8.60
C ALA A 47 -6.70 -12.95 9.19
N TYR A 48 -5.74 -12.55 8.35
CA TYR A 48 -4.59 -11.75 8.76
C TYR A 48 -4.91 -10.27 8.98
N GLY A 49 -6.18 -9.88 8.89
CA GLY A 49 -6.67 -8.65 9.51
C GLY A 49 -6.29 -8.56 11.00
N TYR A 50 -6.12 -9.71 11.68
CA TYR A 50 -5.46 -9.81 12.98
C TYR A 50 -4.02 -10.31 12.82
N ALA A 51 -3.06 -9.39 12.85
CA ALA A 51 -1.64 -9.67 12.54
C ALA A 51 -0.97 -10.81 13.33
N PRO A 52 -1.32 -11.13 14.60
CA PRO A 52 -0.78 -12.29 15.27
C PRO A 52 -1.03 -13.62 14.55
N LEU A 53 -2.11 -13.75 13.78
CA LEU A 53 -2.33 -14.95 12.95
C LEU A 53 -1.34 -15.05 11.80
N ALA A 54 -0.94 -13.92 11.20
CA ALA A 54 0.12 -13.94 10.19
C ALA A 54 1.46 -14.40 10.78
N VAL A 55 1.79 -13.94 11.98
CA VAL A 55 3.02 -14.37 12.68
C VAL A 55 2.97 -15.86 13.02
N ALA A 56 1.81 -16.36 13.47
CA ALA A 56 1.61 -17.78 13.73
C ALA A 56 1.78 -18.63 12.46
N ASP A 57 1.39 -18.09 11.31
CA ASP A 57 1.53 -18.72 9.99
C ASP A 57 2.90 -18.46 9.32
N GLY A 58 3.88 -17.98 10.08
CA GLY A 58 5.28 -17.88 9.64
C GLY A 58 5.65 -16.58 8.91
N PHE A 59 4.76 -15.59 8.86
CA PHE A 59 5.11 -14.27 8.35
C PHE A 59 5.93 -13.48 9.38
N VAL A 60 7.11 -13.01 8.97
CA VAL A 60 8.07 -12.29 9.82
C VAL A 60 7.94 -10.78 9.60
N PRO A 61 7.70 -9.98 10.65
CA PRO A 61 7.58 -8.53 10.52
C PRO A 61 8.92 -7.86 10.21
N SER A 62 8.86 -6.81 9.40
CA SER A 62 9.99 -5.92 9.07
C SER A 62 9.69 -4.47 9.50
N PRO A 63 10.72 -3.59 9.56
CA PRO A 63 10.52 -2.17 9.79
C PRO A 63 9.59 -1.54 8.75
N CYS A 64 8.84 -0.52 9.16
CA CYS A 64 7.95 0.22 8.27
C CYS A 64 8.72 0.96 7.19
N VAL A 65 8.23 0.91 5.95
CA VAL A 65 8.73 1.70 4.83
C VAL A 65 7.69 2.73 4.39
N PRO A 66 8.02 4.04 4.38
CA PRO A 66 7.06 5.08 3.98
C PRO A 66 6.47 4.80 2.59
N GLY A 67 5.16 4.94 2.45
CA GLY A 67 4.42 4.61 1.23
C GLY A 67 4.08 3.13 1.04
N MET A 68 4.65 2.21 1.82
CA MET A 68 4.38 0.76 1.70
C MET A 68 3.87 0.13 3.00
N GLY A 69 4.32 0.64 4.14
CA GLY A 69 3.94 0.16 5.47
C GLY A 69 4.91 -0.89 6.01
N TYR A 70 4.46 -1.64 7.01
CA TYR A 70 5.18 -2.77 7.57
C TYR A 70 4.94 -4.00 6.70
N HIS A 71 6.01 -4.63 6.23
CA HIS A 71 5.92 -5.89 5.51
C HIS A 71 6.07 -7.04 6.50
N TYR A 72 5.13 -7.97 6.46
CA TYR A 72 5.22 -9.24 7.15
C TYR A 72 5.49 -10.26 6.05
N VAL A 73 6.69 -10.83 6.00
CA VAL A 73 7.16 -11.64 4.87
C VAL A 73 7.19 -13.11 5.26
N ASN A 74 6.59 -13.97 4.44
CA ASN A 74 6.73 -15.42 4.56
C ASN A 74 7.76 -15.90 3.54
N ALA A 75 8.91 -16.39 4.03
CA ALA A 75 10.01 -16.84 3.19
C ALA A 75 9.63 -18.03 2.29
N ASP A 76 8.71 -18.90 2.73
CA ASP A 76 8.26 -20.06 1.96
C ASP A 76 7.37 -19.69 0.77
N ASN A 77 6.87 -18.45 0.74
CA ASN A 77 6.07 -17.91 -0.37
C ASN A 77 6.91 -17.01 -1.31
N VAL A 78 8.17 -16.72 -1.00
CA VAL A 78 9.05 -15.92 -1.87
C VAL A 78 9.36 -16.72 -3.15
N GLY A 79 9.14 -16.11 -4.30
CA GLY A 79 9.28 -16.75 -5.62
C GLY A 79 7.98 -17.33 -6.17
N GLU A 80 6.93 -17.43 -5.35
CA GLU A 80 5.63 -17.93 -5.79
C GLU A 80 4.81 -16.87 -6.52
N THR A 81 4.03 -17.31 -7.50
CA THR A 81 3.04 -16.50 -8.23
C THR A 81 1.65 -17.10 -8.14
N ASP A 82 1.37 -17.79 -7.02
CA ASP A 82 0.05 -18.29 -6.67
C ASP A 82 -0.78 -17.17 -6.01
N PRO A 83 -1.97 -16.83 -6.52
CA PRO A 83 -2.85 -15.84 -5.92
C PRO A 83 -3.18 -16.06 -4.44
N GLU A 84 -3.15 -17.31 -3.94
CA GLU A 84 -3.43 -17.61 -2.54
C GLU A 84 -2.20 -17.55 -1.63
N ARG A 85 -1.00 -17.40 -2.22
CA ARG A 85 0.28 -17.43 -1.50
C ARG A 85 1.12 -16.17 -1.75
N PRO A 86 0.64 -14.97 -1.35
CA PRO A 86 1.48 -13.79 -1.39
C PRO A 86 2.71 -13.97 -0.48
N ALA A 87 3.83 -13.40 -0.92
CA ALA A 87 5.09 -13.43 -0.20
C ALA A 87 5.09 -12.50 1.01
N ALA A 88 4.33 -11.41 0.96
CA ALA A 88 4.18 -10.49 2.08
C ALA A 88 2.75 -9.97 2.28
N LEU A 89 2.48 -9.58 3.50
CA LEU A 89 1.29 -8.84 3.93
C LEU A 89 1.73 -7.42 4.33
N LEU A 90 0.92 -6.43 3.95
CA LEU A 90 1.22 -5.01 4.16
C LEU A 90 0.33 -4.45 5.27
N TYR A 91 0.93 -3.78 6.25
CA TYR A 91 0.22 -3.21 7.38
C TYR A 91 0.56 -1.73 7.61
N ASP A 92 -0.38 -0.97 8.18
CA ASP A 92 -0.08 0.28 8.87
C ASP A 92 -0.38 0.17 10.37
N ASP A 93 -0.05 1.25 11.09
CA ASP A 93 -0.49 1.44 12.47
C ASP A 93 -2.00 1.76 12.50
N GLY A 94 -2.77 0.92 13.20
CA GLY A 94 -4.20 1.10 13.47
C GLY A 94 -4.48 1.33 14.95
N PRO A 95 -5.71 1.73 15.32
CA PRO A 95 -6.09 2.03 16.71
C PRO A 95 -6.02 0.84 17.66
N HIS A 96 -6.02 -0.39 17.12
CA HIS A 96 -6.02 -1.64 17.87
C HIS A 96 -4.84 -2.55 17.49
N GLY A 97 -3.75 -1.95 17.00
CA GLY A 97 -2.60 -2.67 16.46
C GLY A 97 -2.51 -2.57 14.95
N ARG A 98 -1.80 -3.53 14.33
CA ARG A 98 -1.56 -3.56 12.88
C ARG A 98 -2.88 -3.68 12.11
N ARG A 99 -3.11 -2.80 11.14
CA ARG A 99 -4.25 -2.88 10.22
C ARG A 99 -3.77 -3.31 8.84
N LEU A 100 -4.38 -4.36 8.31
CA LEU A 100 -4.02 -4.94 7.01
C LEU A 100 -4.45 -3.99 5.88
N LEU A 101 -3.54 -3.75 4.93
CA LEU A 101 -3.71 -2.83 3.81
C LEU A 101 -3.82 -3.57 2.48
N GLY A 102 -3.03 -4.63 2.33
CA GLY A 102 -2.85 -5.32 1.08
C GLY A 102 -1.84 -6.46 1.20
N VAL A 103 -1.43 -6.96 0.04
CA VAL A 103 -0.49 -8.07 -0.09
C VAL A 103 0.57 -7.75 -1.14
N GLU A 104 1.67 -8.50 -1.12
CA GLU A 104 2.74 -8.39 -2.11
C GLU A 104 3.23 -9.78 -2.55
N TRP A 105 3.42 -9.97 -3.85
CA TRP A 105 4.19 -11.09 -4.40
C TRP A 105 5.61 -10.61 -4.69
N ILE A 106 6.60 -11.41 -4.30
CA ILE A 106 8.02 -11.07 -4.40
C ILE A 106 8.73 -12.22 -5.10
N VAL A 107 9.29 -11.96 -6.29
CA VAL A 107 10.05 -12.93 -7.06
C VAL A 107 11.49 -12.45 -7.20
N PRO A 108 12.48 -13.14 -6.60
CA PRO A 108 13.88 -12.76 -6.71
C PRO A 108 14.32 -12.61 -8.16
N ALA A 109 14.94 -11.49 -8.49
CA ALA A 109 15.49 -11.22 -9.80
C ALA A 109 16.87 -11.87 -9.93
N GLY A 110 17.24 -12.27 -11.14
CA GLY A 110 18.52 -12.91 -11.37
C GLY A 110 18.72 -13.28 -12.84
N SER A 111 19.89 -13.84 -13.15
CA SER A 111 20.20 -14.30 -14.50
C SER A 111 19.21 -15.39 -14.93
N GLY A 112 18.47 -15.15 -16.01
CA GLY A 112 17.51 -16.11 -16.57
C GLY A 112 16.12 -16.10 -15.92
N VAL A 113 15.87 -15.22 -14.94
CA VAL A 113 14.52 -15.04 -14.38
C VAL A 113 13.74 -14.04 -15.24
N THR A 114 12.62 -14.49 -15.79
CA THR A 114 11.69 -13.61 -16.53
C THR A 114 10.77 -12.88 -15.56
N ARG A 115 10.53 -11.58 -15.80
CA ARG A 115 9.55 -10.78 -15.06
C ARG A 115 8.17 -11.44 -15.11
N PRO A 116 7.55 -11.78 -13.97
CA PRO A 116 6.23 -12.40 -13.96
C PRO A 116 5.10 -11.42 -14.29
N THR A 117 3.93 -11.98 -14.59
CA THR A 117 2.67 -11.25 -14.78
C THR A 117 1.57 -11.92 -13.97
N MET A 118 0.79 -11.15 -13.23
CA MET A 118 -0.43 -11.61 -12.54
C MET A 118 -1.52 -10.54 -12.65
N PHE A 119 -2.79 -10.95 -12.71
CA PHE A 119 -3.94 -10.01 -12.76
C PHE A 119 -3.86 -8.97 -13.91
N GLY A 120 -3.23 -9.35 -15.02
CA GLY A 120 -2.95 -8.46 -16.15
C GLY A 120 -1.87 -7.40 -15.89
N GLN A 121 -1.14 -7.49 -14.77
CA GLN A 121 -0.04 -6.60 -14.41
C GLN A 121 1.30 -7.32 -14.53
N GLU A 122 2.26 -6.70 -15.22
CA GLU A 122 3.65 -7.09 -15.06
C GLU A 122 4.14 -6.65 -13.68
N PHE A 123 4.92 -7.51 -13.02
CA PHE A 123 5.54 -7.17 -11.75
C PHE A 123 6.45 -5.95 -11.91
N GLN A 124 6.49 -5.03 -10.96
CA GLN A 124 7.38 -3.87 -10.95
C GLN A 124 8.82 -4.26 -10.53
N GLY A 125 9.76 -3.32 -10.66
CA GLY A 125 11.16 -3.51 -10.27
C GLY A 125 12.10 -3.91 -11.42
N PRO A 126 13.30 -4.47 -11.14
CA PRO A 126 13.68 -4.99 -9.83
C PRO A 126 13.91 -3.89 -8.79
N ALA A 127 13.55 -4.16 -7.53
CA ALA A 127 13.80 -3.33 -6.36
C ALA A 127 14.54 -4.15 -5.30
N ASP A 128 15.28 -3.49 -4.41
CA ASP A 128 15.92 -4.17 -3.29
C ASP A 128 14.89 -4.38 -2.17
N VAL A 129 14.53 -5.64 -1.92
CA VAL A 129 13.57 -6.02 -0.87
C VAL A 129 14.34 -6.44 0.39
N PRO A 130 14.13 -5.79 1.55
CA PRO A 130 14.86 -6.13 2.77
C PRO A 130 14.75 -7.62 3.13
N GLY A 131 15.90 -8.27 3.32
CA GLY A 131 15.97 -9.69 3.66
C GLY A 131 15.82 -10.67 2.49
N VAL A 132 15.44 -10.20 1.29
CA VAL A 132 15.31 -11.01 0.07
C VAL A 132 16.34 -10.60 -1.00
N GLY A 133 16.58 -9.30 -1.16
CA GLY A 133 17.46 -8.71 -2.17
C GLY A 133 16.71 -8.26 -3.43
N SER A 134 17.45 -8.11 -4.53
CA SER A 134 16.90 -7.64 -5.81
C SER A 134 15.76 -8.53 -6.30
N SER A 135 14.55 -7.98 -6.42
CA SER A 135 13.32 -8.73 -6.70
C SER A 135 12.37 -7.96 -7.60
N TYR A 136 11.61 -8.69 -8.42
CA TYR A 136 10.38 -8.20 -9.03
C TYR A 136 9.24 -8.30 -8.02
N THR A 137 8.41 -7.27 -7.91
CA THR A 137 7.32 -7.26 -6.93
C THR A 137 5.99 -6.84 -7.54
N LEU A 138 4.89 -7.30 -6.96
CA LEU A 138 3.55 -6.85 -7.31
C LEU A 138 2.77 -6.61 -6.03
N HIS A 139 2.39 -5.36 -5.80
CA HIS A 139 1.56 -4.95 -4.67
C HIS A 139 0.09 -5.03 -5.06
N ALA A 140 -0.80 -5.42 -4.14
CA ALA A 140 -2.25 -5.31 -4.33
C ALA A 140 -2.93 -4.75 -3.07
N TRP A 141 -3.46 -3.53 -3.18
CA TRP A 141 -4.16 -2.82 -2.09
C TRP A 141 -5.61 -3.27 -1.99
N ILE A 142 -5.84 -4.50 -1.52
CA ILE A 142 -7.17 -5.14 -1.50
C ILE A 142 -7.98 -4.88 -0.22
N TYR A 143 -7.36 -4.32 0.83
CA TYR A 143 -8.02 -3.97 2.10
C TYR A 143 -8.09 -2.45 2.34
N ARG A 144 -7.47 -1.66 1.46
CA ARG A 144 -7.43 -0.20 1.50
C ARG A 144 -7.52 0.35 0.09
N THR A 145 -8.28 1.44 -0.09
CA THR A 145 -8.25 2.18 -1.35
C THR A 145 -6.94 2.96 -1.48
N ASN A 146 -6.16 2.69 -2.53
CA ASN A 146 -4.97 3.48 -2.87
C ASN A 146 -5.31 4.49 -3.99
N PRO A 147 -5.21 5.81 -3.76
CA PRO A 147 -5.50 6.83 -4.78
C PRO A 147 -4.56 6.79 -5.99
N SER A 148 -3.38 6.19 -5.82
CA SER A 148 -2.40 5.97 -6.89
C SER A 148 -2.64 4.68 -7.68
N GLY A 149 -3.64 3.88 -7.30
CA GLY A 149 -4.10 2.69 -8.01
C GLY A 149 -3.91 1.38 -7.24
N LEU A 150 -4.76 0.39 -7.55
CA LEU A 150 -4.83 -0.92 -6.87
C LEU A 150 -3.49 -1.68 -6.84
N PHE A 151 -2.66 -1.56 -7.89
CA PHE A 151 -1.38 -2.25 -7.99
C PHE A 151 -0.16 -1.32 -7.95
N ASN A 152 -0.35 -0.06 -7.51
CA ASN A 152 0.77 0.86 -7.39
C ASN A 152 1.74 0.35 -6.31
N PRO A 153 3.07 0.37 -6.52
CA PRO A 153 4.01 -0.08 -5.50
C PRO A 153 3.96 0.76 -4.20
N THR A 154 3.37 1.95 -4.24
CA THR A 154 3.24 2.82 -3.06
C THR A 154 1.83 3.41 -2.94
N ASP A 155 1.40 3.67 -1.72
CA ASP A 155 0.22 4.45 -1.37
C ASP A 155 0.67 5.73 -0.61
N PRO A 156 0.41 6.95 -1.13
CA PRO A 156 0.86 8.20 -0.51
C PRO A 156 0.26 8.44 0.88
N ASP A 157 -0.85 7.80 1.23
CA ASP A 157 -1.48 7.93 2.54
C ASP A 157 -0.88 6.97 3.58
N VAL A 158 -0.06 6.01 3.15
CA VAL A 158 0.63 5.09 4.05
C VAL A 158 1.87 5.77 4.60
N THR A 159 1.77 6.18 5.86
CA THR A 159 2.86 6.83 6.58
C THR A 159 3.42 5.89 7.64
N CYS A 160 4.74 5.95 7.82
CA CYS A 160 5.37 5.34 8.97
C CYS A 160 5.43 6.38 10.08
N ALA A 161 4.91 6.03 11.26
CA ALA A 161 5.20 6.82 12.43
C ALA A 161 6.74 6.96 12.54
N PRO A 162 7.28 8.15 12.87
CA PRO A 162 8.67 8.25 13.25
C PRO A 162 8.89 7.21 14.35
N ALA A 163 9.96 6.42 14.27
CA ALA A 163 10.26 5.34 15.20
C ALA A 163 9.99 5.83 16.63
N SER A 164 8.81 5.50 17.15
CA SER A 164 8.34 6.09 18.39
C SER A 164 8.98 5.26 19.48
N ALA A 165 9.57 5.97 20.43
CA ALA A 165 10.01 5.45 21.71
C ALA A 165 9.01 4.41 22.27
N PRO A 166 9.47 3.45 23.10
CA PRO A 166 8.64 2.38 23.64
C PRO A 166 7.27 2.89 24.05
N SER A 167 6.23 2.16 23.64
CA SER A 167 4.82 2.47 23.92
C SER A 167 4.66 2.96 25.36
N THR A 168 4.35 4.24 25.55
CA THR A 168 3.88 4.79 26.83
C THR A 168 2.38 4.61 27.02
N ALA A 169 1.70 3.83 26.17
CA ALA A 169 0.38 3.37 26.55
C ALA A 169 0.55 2.51 27.81
N PRO A 170 0.00 2.90 28.97
CA PRO A 170 0.07 2.04 30.14
C PRO A 170 -0.62 0.73 29.76
N GLU A 171 0.08 -0.38 30.03
CA GLU A 171 -0.55 -1.70 30.05
C GLU A 171 -1.88 -1.56 30.80
N PRO A 172 -3.02 -1.99 30.22
CA PRO A 172 -4.28 -1.97 30.93
C PRO A 172 -4.09 -2.64 32.29
N SER A 173 -4.41 -1.94 33.39
CA SER A 173 -4.11 -2.43 34.74
C SER A 173 -4.71 -3.80 35.04
N TRP A 174 -5.76 -4.19 34.30
CA TRP A 174 -6.37 -5.52 34.41
C TRP A 174 -5.47 -6.66 33.94
N LEU A 175 -4.43 -6.42 33.12
CA LEU A 175 -3.44 -7.44 32.75
C LEU A 175 -2.51 -7.80 33.92
N ALA A 176 -2.28 -6.87 34.84
CA ALA A 176 -1.50 -7.11 36.06
C ALA A 176 -2.30 -7.93 37.11
N ASP A 177 -3.62 -7.97 36.97
CA ASP A 177 -4.53 -8.71 37.86
C ASP A 177 -4.83 -10.13 37.34
N ILE A 178 -4.26 -10.55 36.21
CA ILE A 178 -4.38 -11.92 35.70
C ILE A 178 -3.35 -12.80 36.43
N ASP A 179 -3.84 -13.71 37.25
CA ASP A 179 -3.04 -14.85 37.69
C ASP A 179 -2.93 -15.85 36.53
N TRP A 180 -1.81 -15.76 35.81
CA TRP A 180 -1.53 -16.63 34.67
C TRP A 180 -1.38 -18.10 35.07
N THR A 181 -1.29 -18.42 36.37
CA THR A 181 -1.20 -19.81 36.84
C THR A 181 -2.56 -20.51 36.92
N ASP A 182 -3.67 -19.76 36.98
CA ASP A 182 -5.04 -20.30 37.01
C ASP A 182 -5.58 -20.68 35.61
N LEU A 183 -4.91 -20.26 34.54
CA LEU A 183 -5.33 -20.54 33.15
C LEU A 183 -4.65 -21.77 32.52
N VAL A 184 -3.74 -22.44 33.25
CA VAL A 184 -2.95 -23.58 32.76
C VAL A 184 -3.21 -24.87 33.56
N THR A 185 -4.38 -24.98 34.21
CA THR A 185 -4.89 -26.23 34.80
C THR A 185 -6.24 -26.59 34.21
#